data_AF-A0A355G3Q5-F1
#
_entry.id   AF-A0A355G3Q5-F1
#
_cell.length_a   1.000
_cell.length_b   1.000
_cell.length_c   1.000
_cell.angle_alpha   90.00
_cell.angle_beta   90.00
_cell.angle_gamma   90.00
#
_symmetry.space_group_name_H-M   'P 1'
#
loop_
_entity.id
_entity.type
_entity.pdbx_description
1 polymer ?
#
loop_
_entity_poly.entity_id
_entity_poly.type
_entity_poly.pdbx_seq_one_letter_code
_entity_poly.pdbx_strand_id
1 'polypeptide(L)' 'MKAVILDGFTTNPGDLSWDWLKEKCELSVYDRTPTE' A
#
# COMPACT_ATOMS: atom_id res chain seq x y z
N MET A 1 13.12 -8.10 -2.31
CA MET A 1 13.00 -6.63 -2.18
C MET A 1 11.71 -6.34 -1.42
N LYS A 2 11.65 -5.27 -0.61
CA LYS A 2 10.49 -4.92 0.22
C LYS A 2 9.96 -3.54 -0.15
N ALA A 3 8.64 -3.39 -0.22
CA ALA A 3 7.95 -2.13 -0.47
C ALA A 3 6.95 -1.84 0.66
N VAL A 4 6.89 -0.59 1.09
CA VAL A 4 5.98 -0.13 2.14
C VAL A 4 5.24 1.12 1.65
N ILE A 5 3.91 1.08 1.68
CA ILE A 5 3.03 2.20 1.35
C ILE A 5 2.41 2.73 2.65
N LEU A 6 2.71 3.97 3.02
CA LEU A 6 2.25 4.58 4.28
C LEU A 6 0.90 5.32 4.18
N ASP A 7 0.46 5.62 2.96
CA ASP A 7 -0.83 6.25 2.67
C ASP A 7 -1.53 5.52 1.51
N GLY A 8 -1.96 4.31 1.81
CA GLY A 8 -2.65 3.41 0.90
C GLY A 8 -4.01 3.93 0.49
N PHE A 9 -4.77 4.53 1.41
CA PHE A 9 -6.13 5.00 1.15
C PHE A 9 -6.17 6.16 0.15
N THR A 10 -5.25 7.12 0.27
CA THR A 10 -5.17 8.24 -0.69
C THR A 10 -4.71 7.76 -2.07
N THR A 11 -3.82 6.77 -2.12
CA THR A 11 -3.26 6.24 -3.37
C THR A 11 -4.22 5.29 -4.09
N ASN A 12 -4.95 4.48 -3.33
CA ASN A 12 -5.92 3.50 -3.80
C ASN A 12 -6.93 3.24 -2.66
N PRO A 13 -8.13 3.85 -2.71
CA PRO A 13 -9.16 3.65 -1.69
C PRO A 13 -9.82 2.26 -1.72
N GLY A 14 -9.31 1.33 -2.54
CA GLY A 14 -9.74 -0.06 -2.62
C GLY A 14 -10.46 -0.42 -3.92
N ASP A 15 -10.47 0.49 -4.90
CA ASP A 15 -11.06 0.28 -6.24
C ASP A 15 -10.10 -0.45 -7.19
N LEU A 16 -8.79 -0.43 -6.91
CA LEU A 16 -7.76 -1.11 -7.69
C LEU A 16 -7.09 -2.25 -6.88
N SER A 17 -6.46 -3.20 -7.59
CA SER A 17 -5.68 -4.27 -6.97
C SER A 17 -4.19 -3.93 -6.84
N TRP A 18 -3.58 -4.37 -5.74
CA TRP A 18 -2.15 -4.30 -5.45
C TRP A 18 -1.36 -5.54 -5.89
N ASP A 19 -2.00 -6.51 -6.55
CA ASP A 19 -1.40 -7.83 -6.78
C ASP A 19 -0.14 -7.77 -7.65
N TRP A 20 -0.08 -6.85 -8.62
CA TRP A 20 1.11 -6.63 -9.43
C TRP A 20 2.35 -6.24 -8.60
N LEU A 21 2.17 -5.53 -7.48
CA LEU A 21 3.25 -5.17 -6.56
C LEU A 21 3.65 -6.35 -5.69
N LYS A 22 2.68 -7.14 -5.21
CA LYS A 22 2.92 -8.35 -4.42
C LYS A 22 3.70 -9.42 -5.19
N GLU A 23 3.53 -9.48 -6.51
CA GLU A 23 4.29 -10.40 -7.38
C GLU A 23 5.77 -10.05 -7.50
N LYS A 24 6.14 -8.78 -7.27
CA LYS A 24 7.50 -8.27 -7.45
C LYS A 24 8.26 -8.09 -6.14
N CYS A 25 7.56 -7.92 -5.02
CA CYS A 25 8.16 -7.65 -3.73
C CYS A 25 7.26 -8.03 -2.55
N GLU A 26 7.86 -8.15 -1.36
CA GLU A 26 7.11 -8.18 -0.12
C GLU A 26 6.46 -6.81 0.11
N LEU A 27 5.13 -6.74 0.07
CA LEU A 27 4.36 -5.49 0.15
C LEU A 27 3.66 -5.36 1.52
N SER A 28 3.80 -4.20 2.15
CA SER A 28 2.99 -3.78 3.30
C SER A 28 2.29 -2.45 2.98
N VAL A 29 0.98 -2.36 3.24
CA VAL A 29 0.16 -1.17 2.95
C VAL A 29 -0.53 -0.73 4.24
N TYR A 30 -0.43 0.55 4.56
CA TYR A 30 -1.10 1.19 5.68
C TYR A 30 -2.15 2.17 5.14
N ASP A 31 -3.36 2.16 5.71
CA ASP A 31 -4.47 2.97 5.19
C ASP A 31 -4.21 4.47 5.36
N ARG A 32 -3.76 4.90 6.54
CA ARG A 32 -3.47 6.30 6.85
C ARG A 32 -2.30 6.41 7.83
N THR A 33 -1.54 7.49 7.71
CA THR A 33 -0.59 7.89 8.76
C THR A 33 -1.39 8.54 9.91
N PRO A 34 -1.22 8.10 11.16
CA PRO A 34 -1.88 8.73 12.32
C PRO A 34 -1.51 10.22 12.40
N THR A 35 -2.49 11.07 12.73
CA THR A 35 -2.21 12.46 13.10
C THR A 35 -1.60 12.50 14.51
N GLU A 36 -0.56 13.32 14.71
CA GLU A 36 0.06 13.58 16.02
C GLU A 36 -0.89 14.30 16.99
#